data_AF-A0A5J4Q7W5-F1
#
_entry.id   AF-A0A5J4Q7W5-F1
#
_cell.length_a   1.000
_cell.length_b   1.000
_cell.length_c   1.000
_cell.angle_alpha   90.00
_cell.angle_beta   90.00
_cell.angle_gamma   90.00
#
_symmetry.space_group_name_H-M   'P 1'
#
loop_
_entity.id
_entity.type
_entity.pdbx_description
1 polymer ?
#
loop_
_entity_poly.entity_id
_entity_poly.type
_entity_poly.pdbx_seq_one_letter_code
_entity_poly.pdbx_strand_id
1 'polypeptide(L)' 'GISGIARLFGCSIPTANRIKQSGKIDKAITQIGRKIIVEADLALELAGRKQGGRR' A
#
# COMPACT_ATOMS: atom_id res chain seq x y z
N GLY A 1 5.23 -9.57 -2.35
CA GLY A 1 3.94 -10.16 -1.90
C GLY A 1 3.32 -9.26 -0.83
N ILE A 2 2.15 -9.62 -0.27
CA ILE A 2 1.46 -8.80 0.74
C ILE A 2 2.30 -8.54 1.99
N SER A 3 3.12 -9.51 2.41
CA SER A 3 4.06 -9.33 3.53
C SER A 3 5.07 -8.19 3.30
N GLY A 4 5.39 -7.87 2.04
CA GLY A 4 6.24 -6.73 1.70
C GLY A 4 5.57 -5.40 1.99
N ILE A 5 4.28 -5.28 1.68
CA ILE A 5 3.45 -4.11 2.02
C ILE A 5 3.35 -3.98 3.55
N ALA A 6 3.08 -5.09 4.24
CA ALA A 6 3.01 -5.12 5.70
C ALA A 6 4.30 -4.61 6.36
N ARG A 7 5.46 -5.07 5.87
CA ARG A 7 6.77 -4.63 6.37
C ARG A 7 7.07 -3.17 6.04
N LEU A 8 6.70 -2.70 4.84
CA LEU A 8 6.92 -1.32 4.40
C LEU A 8 6.15 -0.31 5.25
N PHE A 9 4.89 -0.62 5.56
CA PHE A 9 4.03 0.24 6.38
C PHE A 9 4.09 -0.07 7.88
N GLY A 10 4.93 -1.03 8.31
CA GLY A 10 4.99 -1.47 9.70
C GLY A 10 3.64 -1.93 10.26
N CYS A 11 2.77 -2.52 9.42
CA CYS A 11 1.41 -2.89 9.78
C CYS A 11 1.18 -4.40 9.73
N SER A 12 0.07 -4.87 10.32
CA SER A 12 -0.33 -6.27 10.27
C SER A 12 -0.76 -6.70 8.86
N ILE A 13 -0.64 -7.98 8.52
CA ILE A 13 -1.08 -8.54 7.22
C ILE A 13 -2.53 -8.18 6.86
N PRO A 14 -3.52 -8.24 7.78
CA PRO A 14 -4.90 -7.81 7.48
C PRO A 14 -5.01 -6.32 7.12
N THR A 15 -4.15 -5.50 7.70
CA THR A 15 -4.11 -4.06 7.42
C THR A 15 -3.47 -3.79 6.06
N ALA A 16 -2.38 -4.48 5.74
CA ALA A 16 -1.78 -4.44 4.40
C ALA A 16 -2.76 -4.89 3.31
N ASN A 17 -3.58 -5.90 3.59
CA ASN A 17 -4.65 -6.32 2.69
C ASN A 17 -5.71 -5.23 2.48
N ARG A 18 -6.15 -4.55 3.54
CA ARG A 18 -7.06 -3.39 3.41
C ARG A 18 -6.43 -2.27 2.61
N ILE A 19 -5.15 -1.96 2.82
CA ILE A 19 -4.44 -0.91 2.06
C ILE A 19 -4.42 -1.27 0.57
N LYS A 20 -4.07 -2.52 0.24
CA LYS A 20 -4.12 -3.03 -1.14
C LYS A 20 -5.53 -2.98 -1.73
N GLN A 21 -6.55 -3.41 -0.97
CA GLN A 21 -7.94 -3.40 -1.42
C GLN A 21 -8.52 -1.97 -1.55
N SER A 22 -8.00 -1.02 -0.78
CA SER A 22 -8.46 0.37 -0.81
C SER A 22 -8.04 1.14 -2.07
N GLY A 23 -7.13 0.58 -2.88
CA GLY A 23 -6.62 1.21 -4.11
C GLY A 23 -5.75 2.46 -3.89
N LYS A 24 -5.54 2.91 -2.64
CA LYS A 24 -4.79 4.14 -2.33
C LYS A 24 -3.36 4.14 -2.86
N ILE A 25 -2.72 2.96 -2.88
CA ILE A 25 -1.35 2.78 -3.31
C ILE A 25 -1.25 1.98 -4.62
N ASP A 26 -2.34 1.80 -5.36
CA ASP A 26 -2.33 0.99 -6.59
C ASP A 26 -1.32 1.51 -7.60
N LYS A 27 -1.14 2.84 -7.68
CA LYS A 27 -0.12 3.45 -8.54
C LYS A 27 1.32 3.09 -8.15
N ALA A 28 1.56 2.75 -6.89
CA ALA A 28 2.85 2.29 -6.38
C ALA A 28 2.99 0.76 -6.40
N ILE A 29 1.92 0.01 -6.70
CA ILE A 29 1.93 -1.44 -6.75
C ILE A 29 2.02 -1.87 -8.22
N THR A 30 3.08 -2.60 -8.55
CA THR A 30 3.16 -3.34 -9.81
C THR A 30 3.04 -4.84 -9.54
N GLN A 31 2.01 -5.47 -10.09
CA GLN A 31 1.80 -6.91 -9.96
C GLN A 31 2.21 -7.61 -11.26
N ILE A 32 3.22 -8.49 -11.16
CA ILE A 32 3.64 -9.38 -12.24
C ILE A 32 3.34 -10.81 -11.80
N GLY A 33 2.20 -11.33 -12.24
CA GLY A 33 1.70 -12.64 -11.82
C GLY A 33 1.52 -12.72 -10.29
N ARG A 34 2.25 -13.63 -9.63
CA ARG A 34 2.26 -13.78 -8.15
C ARG A 34 3.25 -12.84 -7.44
N LYS A 35 4.12 -12.16 -8.19
CA LYS A 35 5.08 -11.21 -7.64
C LYS A 35 4.41 -9.84 -7.53
N ILE A 36 4.55 -9.22 -6.35
CA ILE A 36 4.08 -7.86 -6.09
C ILE A 36 5.33 -7.04 -5.78
N ILE A 37 5.59 -6.06 -6.63
CA ILE A 37 6.65 -5.06 -6.51
C ILE A 37 5.97 -3.77 -6.03
N VAL A 38 6.56 -3.12 -5.04
CA VAL A 38 6.02 -1.90 -4.44
C VAL A 38 7.09 -0.85 -4.45
N GLU A 39 6.82 0.28 -5.08
CA GLU A 39 7.66 1.48 -5.05
C GLU A 39 7.54 2.13 -3.67
N ALA A 40 8.61 2.14 -2.88
CA ALA A 40 8.55 2.52 -1.47
C ALA A 40 8.19 4.00 -1.28
N ASP A 41 8.89 4.90 -1.97
CA ASP A 41 8.71 6.34 -1.84
C ASP A 41 7.32 6.78 -2.30
N LEU A 42 6.88 6.27 -3.46
CA LEU A 42 5.55 6.57 -4.00
C LEU A 42 4.44 6.01 -3.10
N ALA A 43 4.62 4.81 -2.52
CA ALA A 43 3.64 4.23 -1.61
C ALA A 43 3.49 5.05 -0.32
N LEU A 44 4.59 5.60 0.21
CA LEU A 44 4.58 6.47 1.38
C LEU A 44 3.93 7.83 1.07
N GLU A 45 4.23 8.43 -0.08
CA GLU A 45 3.60 9.69 -0.50
C GLU A 45 2.08 9.52 -0.67
N LEU A 46 1.65 8.46 -1.36
CA LEU A 46 0.24 8.18 -1.61
C LEU A 46 -0.52 7.80 -0.33
N ALA A 47 0.11 7.08 0.59
CA ALA A 47 -0.48 6.76 1.89
C ALA A 47 -0.57 8.00 2.80
N GLY A 48 0.39 8.92 2.70
CA GLY A 48 0.44 10.18 3.45
C GLY A 48 -0.52 11.25 2.92
N ARG A 49 -0.97 11.16 1.67
CA ARG A 49 -2.06 12.01 1.14
C ARG A 49 -3.36 11.71 1.88
N LYS A 50 -3.64 12.52 2.89
CA LYS A 50 -4.88 12.51 3.67
C LYS A 50 -6.06 12.89 2.75
N GLN A 51 -6.66 11.89 2.10
CA GLN A 51 -7.89 12.06 1.33
C GLN A 51 -9.04 12.23 2.34
N GLY A 52 -9.32 13.49 2.69
CA GLY A 52 -10.42 13.86 3.58
C GLY A 52 -9.98 14.03 5.04
N GLY A 53 -9.73 15.28 5.45
CA GLY A 53 -9.94 15.67 6.83
C GLY A 53 -11.41 15.42 7.20
N ARG A 54 -11.64 14.91 8.41
CA ARG A 54 -12.95 14.93 9.07
C ARG A 54 -13.58 16.32 8.84
N ARG A 55 -14.71 16.37 8.12
CA ARG A 55 -15.77 17.33 8.43
C ARG A 55 -16.66 16.66 9.48
#